data_AF-A0A1H5G4S8-F1
#
_entry.id   AF-A0A1H5G4S8-F1
#
_cell.length_a   1.000
_cell.length_b   1.000
_cell.length_c   1.000
_cell.angle_alpha   90.00
_cell.angle_beta   90.00
_cell.angle_gamma   90.00
#
_symmetry.space_group_name_H-M   'P 1'
#
loop_
_entity.id
_entity.type
_entity.pdbx_description
1 polymer ?
#
loop_
_entity_poly.entity_id
_entity_poly.type
_entity_poly.pdbx_seq_one_letter_code
_entity_poly.pdbx_strand_id
1 'polypeptide(L)'
;MKYRLSLRNIENLSKDNVQERINKGYRFIIYPYCISLVISNINAVSPAFFLSPKDDRKKQGFIYNVISLIFGWWSIPYGPSDTINSVKTNLKGGIDITDDVMINLTNDSLNSKKLKIEQLFTIFSSVQKSTKKDFLKAIDKTNGINNQDIYIGKYINTEATYYFLAFESISDEVVEKLKKNLRKIFYDHVLIEIMEIDKEDEIHLKLMNQGEKLK
;
A
#
# COMPACT_ATOMS: atom_id res chain seq x y z
N MET A 1 -10.62 -2.89 -0.91
CA MET A 1 -10.61 -3.77 0.30
C MET A 1 -11.17 -2.99 1.50
N LYS A 2 -12.06 -3.57 2.32
CA LYS A 2 -12.64 -2.89 3.49
C LYS A 2 -12.19 -3.61 4.76
N TYR A 3 -11.49 -2.93 5.66
CA TYR A 3 -11.08 -3.52 6.95
C TYR A 3 -11.40 -2.58 8.11
N ARG A 4 -11.50 -3.15 9.31
CA ARG A 4 -11.87 -2.45 10.55
C ARG A 4 -10.69 -2.47 11.50
N LEU A 5 -10.34 -1.31 12.03
CA LEU A 5 -9.30 -1.13 13.03
C LEU A 5 -9.91 -0.61 14.33
N SER A 6 -9.34 -1.03 15.45
CA SER A 6 -9.56 -0.34 16.73
C SER A 6 -8.46 0.70 16.91
N LEU A 7 -8.81 1.87 17.39
CA LEU A 7 -7.88 2.96 17.68
C LEU A 7 -7.50 2.95 19.17
N ARG A 8 -6.22 3.19 19.47
CA ARG A 8 -5.68 3.27 20.83
C ARG A 8 -4.93 4.58 21.04
N ASN A 9 -4.91 5.07 22.27
CA ASN A 9 -4.22 6.30 22.70
C ASN A 9 -4.78 7.59 22.05
N ILE A 10 -6.09 7.60 21.77
CA ILE A 10 -6.81 8.71 21.16
C ILE A 10 -7.91 9.28 22.07
N GLU A 11 -7.84 8.99 23.38
CA GLU A 11 -8.82 9.43 24.36
C GLU A 11 -9.05 10.94 24.30
N ASN A 12 -10.31 11.35 24.18
CA ASN A 12 -10.76 12.74 24.23
C ASN A 12 -10.11 13.65 23.17
N LEU A 13 -9.70 13.10 22.02
CA LEU A 13 -9.18 13.89 20.91
C LEU A 13 -10.28 14.20 19.90
N SER A 14 -10.36 15.48 19.49
CA SER A 14 -11.04 15.89 18.27
C SER A 14 -10.17 15.58 17.05
N LYS A 15 -10.76 15.61 15.85
CA LYS A 15 -10.03 15.44 14.59
C LYS A 15 -8.92 16.48 14.44
N ASP A 16 -9.17 17.73 14.82
CA ASP A 16 -8.17 18.81 14.76
C ASP A 16 -7.01 18.57 15.72
N ASN A 17 -7.28 18.07 16.94
CA ASN A 17 -6.23 17.71 17.90
C ASN A 17 -5.37 16.56 17.39
N VAL A 18 -5.96 15.59 16.69
CA VAL A 18 -5.22 14.50 16.05
C VAL A 18 -4.31 15.05 14.95
N GLN A 19 -4.84 15.92 14.08
CA GLN A 19 -4.06 16.55 13.01
C GLN A 19 -2.89 17.37 13.58
N GLU A 20 -3.13 18.19 14.60
CA GLU A 20 -2.10 19.00 15.26
C GLU A 20 -0.98 18.11 15.82
N ARG A 21 -1.34 16.98 16.46
CA ARG A 21 -0.36 16.02 16.99
C ARG A 21 0.41 15.32 15.88
N ILE A 22 -0.23 14.97 14.76
CA ILE A 22 0.48 14.41 13.60
C ILE A 22 1.51 15.40 13.05
N ASN A 23 1.17 16.68 13.01
CA ASN A 23 2.10 17.75 12.62
C ASN A 23 3.28 17.86 13.61
N LYS A 24 3.07 17.53 14.88
CA LYS A 24 4.13 17.39 15.92
C LYS A 24 4.88 16.04 15.86
N GLY A 25 4.64 15.21 14.84
CA GLY A 25 5.33 13.96 14.60
C GLY A 25 4.65 12.70 15.15
N TYR A 26 3.45 12.81 15.72
CA TYR A 26 2.70 11.62 16.13
C TYR A 26 2.31 10.77 14.91
N ARG A 27 2.23 9.45 15.08
CA ARG A 27 1.89 8.51 13.99
C ARG A 27 0.94 7.42 14.48
N PHE A 28 0.09 6.93 13.59
CA PHE A 28 -0.70 5.72 13.81
C PHE A 28 0.11 4.50 13.36
N ILE A 29 0.45 3.64 14.32
CA ILE A 29 1.28 2.46 14.09
C ILE A 29 0.48 1.19 14.37
N ILE A 30 0.57 0.21 13.46
CA ILE A 30 0.09 -1.16 13.68
C ILE A 30 1.26 -2.14 13.69
N TYR A 31 1.05 -3.26 14.39
CA TYR A 31 2.01 -4.34 14.52
C TYR A 31 1.41 -5.62 13.94
N PRO A 32 1.90 -6.12 12.80
CA PRO A 32 1.48 -7.43 12.28
C PRO A 32 1.84 -8.56 13.25
N TYR A 33 1.01 -9.59 13.28
CA TYR A 33 1.29 -10.84 13.98
C TYR A 33 0.71 -12.04 13.24
N CYS A 34 1.35 -13.19 13.43
CA CYS A 34 0.97 -14.44 12.80
C CYS A 34 0.51 -15.45 13.85
N ILE A 35 -0.58 -16.16 13.57
CA ILE A 35 -1.03 -17.33 14.33
C ILE A 35 -1.24 -18.45 13.30
N SER A 36 -0.36 -19.43 13.33
CA SER A 36 -0.44 -20.63 12.50
C SER A 36 -1.15 -21.74 13.25
N LEU A 37 -2.19 -22.25 12.62
CA LEU A 37 -2.74 -23.57 12.87
C LEU A 37 -2.01 -24.56 11.96
N VAL A 38 -2.01 -25.85 12.32
CA VAL A 38 -1.27 -26.88 11.57
C VAL A 38 -1.59 -26.85 10.06
N ILE A 39 -2.81 -26.48 9.68
CA ILE A 39 -3.33 -26.53 8.31
C ILE A 39 -3.45 -25.12 7.68
N SER A 40 -3.41 -24.04 8.46
CA SER A 40 -3.66 -22.68 7.96
C SER A 40 -2.98 -21.59 8.77
N ASN A 41 -2.73 -20.44 8.15
CA ASN A 41 -2.17 -19.26 8.82
C ASN A 41 -3.22 -18.16 8.95
N ILE A 42 -3.22 -17.50 10.09
CA ILE A 42 -3.94 -16.26 10.33
C ILE A 42 -2.90 -15.16 10.45
N ASN A 43 -2.85 -14.30 9.43
CA ASN A 43 -2.07 -13.06 9.45
C ASN A 43 -3.01 -11.93 9.85
N ALA A 44 -2.73 -11.29 10.98
CA ALA A 44 -3.54 -10.24 11.54
C ALA A 44 -2.69 -9.03 11.95
N VAL A 45 -3.34 -7.95 12.33
CA VAL A 45 -2.71 -6.71 12.76
C VAL A 45 -3.27 -6.26 14.09
N SER A 46 -2.43 -5.63 14.90
CA SER A 46 -2.84 -5.01 16.16
C SER A 46 -3.88 -3.90 15.93
N PRO A 47 -4.51 -3.39 17.00
CA PRO A 47 -5.09 -2.05 16.98
C PRO A 47 -4.08 -1.01 16.48
N ALA A 48 -4.57 0.09 15.92
CA ALA A 48 -3.74 1.23 15.54
C ALA A 48 -3.43 2.07 16.78
N PHE A 49 -2.16 2.14 17.16
CA PHE A 49 -1.69 2.93 18.28
C PHE A 49 -1.29 4.31 17.82
N PHE A 50 -1.88 5.35 18.42
CA PHE A 50 -1.45 6.72 18.20
C PHE A 50 -0.26 7.03 19.12
N LEU A 51 0.93 7.10 18.53
CA LEU A 51 2.19 7.17 19.27
C LEU A 51 2.92 8.49 19.02
N SER A 52 3.51 9.03 20.08
CA SER A 52 4.42 10.18 20.06
C SER A 52 5.77 9.80 19.43
N PRO A 53 6.54 10.76 18.88
CA PRO A 53 7.95 10.53 18.51
C PRO A 53 8.83 10.01 19.65
N LYS A 54 8.45 10.29 20.90
CA LYS A 54 9.19 9.88 22.10
C LYS A 54 8.83 8.47 22.59
N ASP A 55 7.74 7.89 22.07
CA ASP A 55 7.31 6.56 22.48
C ASP A 55 8.21 5.49 21.85
N ASP A 56 8.57 4.47 22.64
CA ASP A 56 9.28 3.31 22.12
C ASP A 56 8.33 2.40 21.33
N ARG A 57 8.30 2.63 20.01
CA ARG A 57 7.48 1.85 19.07
C ARG A 57 7.79 0.35 19.14
N LYS A 58 9.05 -0.04 19.35
CA LYS A 58 9.42 -1.46 19.39
C LYS A 58 8.87 -2.13 20.64
N LYS A 59 8.94 -1.43 21.78
CA LYS A 59 8.35 -1.90 23.03
C LYS A 59 6.84 -2.09 22.93
N GLN A 60 6.13 -1.18 22.25
CA GLN A 60 4.69 -1.29 22.05
C GLN A 60 4.31 -2.54 21.23
N GLY A 61 5.15 -2.92 20.26
CA GLY A 61 4.98 -4.11 19.42
C GLY A 61 5.39 -5.45 20.07
N PHE A 62 6.01 -5.43 21.26
CA PHE A 62 6.68 -6.61 21.83
C PHE A 62 5.74 -7.80 22.01
N ILE A 63 4.52 -7.57 22.52
CA ILE A 63 3.55 -8.65 22.75
C ILE A 63 3.17 -9.37 21.45
N TYR A 64 3.12 -8.65 20.33
CA TYR A 64 2.79 -9.21 19.01
C TYR A 64 3.92 -10.07 18.45
N ASN A 65 5.17 -9.76 18.80
CA ASN A 65 6.31 -10.64 18.51
C ASN A 65 6.22 -11.93 19.32
N VAL A 66 5.91 -11.84 20.62
CA VAL A 66 5.76 -13.02 21.48
C VAL A 66 4.66 -13.94 20.94
N ILE A 67 3.50 -13.37 20.57
CA ILE A 67 2.41 -14.13 19.94
C ILE A 67 2.91 -14.84 18.68
N SER A 68 3.56 -14.11 17.77
CA SER A 68 4.05 -14.69 16.50
C SER A 68 5.10 -15.78 16.73
N LEU A 69 6.03 -15.58 17.67
CA LEU A 69 7.10 -16.52 17.97
C LEU A 69 6.62 -17.77 18.72
N ILE A 70 5.47 -17.74 19.37
CA ILE A 70 4.90 -18.92 20.04
C ILE A 70 3.93 -19.65 19.10
N PHE A 71 3.13 -18.90 18.35
CA PHE A 71 2.00 -19.46 17.60
C PHE A 71 2.17 -19.43 16.09
N GLY A 72 3.18 -18.79 15.52
CA GLY A 72 3.30 -18.63 14.08
C GLY A 72 4.10 -19.72 13.35
N TRP A 73 4.71 -20.68 14.06
CA TRP A 73 5.58 -21.68 13.41
C TRP A 73 4.86 -22.93 12.91
N TRP A 74 3.63 -23.18 13.37
CA TRP A 74 3.02 -24.51 13.30
C TRP A 74 2.52 -24.94 11.91
N SER A 75 2.50 -24.05 10.91
CA SER A 75 2.12 -24.39 9.54
C SER A 75 3.34 -24.47 8.63
N ILE A 76 3.52 -25.61 7.95
CA ILE A 76 4.60 -25.83 6.99
C ILE A 76 4.04 -25.62 5.57
N PRO A 77 4.69 -24.82 4.70
CA PRO A 77 5.93 -24.05 4.89
C PRO A 77 5.72 -22.58 5.32
N TYR A 78 4.49 -22.08 5.31
CA TYR A 78 4.24 -20.63 5.31
C TYR A 78 4.39 -19.98 6.69
N GLY A 79 4.12 -20.70 7.78
CA GLY A 79 4.15 -20.16 9.14
C GLY A 79 5.49 -19.53 9.54
N PRO A 80 6.62 -20.26 9.39
CA PRO A 80 7.94 -19.71 9.66
C PRO A 80 8.25 -18.42 8.88
N SER A 81 7.89 -18.37 7.59
CA SER A 81 8.10 -17.18 6.76
C SER A 81 7.30 -15.98 7.27
N ASP A 82 6.00 -16.17 7.52
CA ASP A 82 5.09 -15.11 7.99
C ASP A 82 5.49 -14.59 9.37
N THR A 83 5.92 -15.50 10.25
CA THR A 83 6.44 -15.18 11.59
C THR A 83 7.68 -14.30 11.51
N ILE A 84 8.67 -14.69 10.71
CA ILE A 84 9.91 -13.91 10.53
C ILE A 84 9.60 -12.52 9.97
N ASN A 85 8.71 -12.45 8.97
CA ASN A 85 8.32 -11.17 8.37
C ASN A 85 7.61 -10.24 9.36
N SER A 86 6.69 -10.78 10.16
CA SER A 86 5.97 -10.02 11.19
C SER A 86 6.93 -9.47 12.26
N VAL A 87 7.80 -10.34 12.79
CA VAL A 87 8.80 -9.94 13.80
C VAL A 87 9.77 -8.90 13.26
N LYS A 88 10.29 -9.10 12.04
CA LYS A 88 11.19 -8.13 11.40
C LYS A 88 10.53 -6.76 11.23
N THR A 89 9.25 -6.73 10.87
CA THR A 89 8.48 -5.49 10.72
C THR A 89 8.29 -4.78 12.07
N ASN A 90 7.90 -5.52 13.10
CA ASN A 90 7.71 -4.97 14.44
C ASN A 90 9.04 -4.47 15.06
N LEU A 91 10.15 -5.15 14.80
CA LEU A 91 11.49 -4.71 15.24
C LEU A 91 11.96 -3.43 14.54
N LYS A 92 11.38 -3.09 13.38
CA LYS A 92 11.56 -1.79 12.70
C LYS A 92 10.63 -0.70 13.23
N GLY A 93 9.78 -1.00 14.21
CA GLY A 93 8.85 -0.06 14.83
C GLY A 93 7.42 -0.14 14.29
N GLY A 94 7.06 -1.23 13.60
CA GLY A 94 5.71 -1.46 13.08
C GLY A 94 5.48 -0.84 11.70
N ILE A 95 4.22 -0.82 11.27
CA ILE A 95 3.78 -0.22 10.00
C ILE A 95 3.09 1.10 10.31
N ASP A 96 3.56 2.18 9.68
CA ASP A 96 2.92 3.49 9.74
C ASP A 96 1.72 3.53 8.79
N ILE A 97 0.53 3.76 9.35
CA ILE A 97 -0.74 3.85 8.61
C ILE A 97 -1.41 5.20 8.83
N THR A 98 -0.62 6.23 9.18
CA THR A 98 -1.15 7.55 9.54
C THR A 98 -2.04 8.14 8.45
N ASP A 99 -1.60 8.11 7.20
CA ASP A 99 -2.35 8.71 6.10
C ASP A 99 -3.64 7.93 5.81
N ASP A 100 -3.59 6.60 5.82
CA ASP A 100 -4.77 5.75 5.69
C ASP A 100 -5.78 6.03 6.81
N VAL A 101 -5.32 6.23 8.04
CA VAL A 101 -6.20 6.59 9.15
C VAL A 101 -6.82 7.95 8.91
N MET A 102 -6.04 8.96 8.53
CA MET A 102 -6.49 10.35 8.43
C MET A 102 -7.54 10.58 7.35
N ILE A 103 -7.40 9.94 6.18
CA ILE A 103 -8.39 10.08 5.10
C ILE A 103 -9.74 9.43 5.47
N ASN A 104 -9.73 8.42 6.33
CA ASN A 104 -10.95 7.73 6.78
C ASN A 104 -11.48 8.24 8.14
N LEU A 105 -10.74 9.12 8.82
CA LEU A 105 -11.05 9.49 10.20
C LEU A 105 -12.29 10.40 10.27
N THR A 106 -13.30 9.92 11.00
CA THR A 106 -14.54 10.65 11.32
C THR A 106 -14.66 10.89 12.83
N ASN A 107 -15.52 11.83 13.22
CA ASN A 107 -15.82 12.09 14.63
C ASN A 107 -16.45 10.85 15.31
N ASP A 108 -17.28 10.09 14.59
CA ASP A 108 -17.86 8.85 15.09
C ASP A 108 -16.79 7.78 15.35
N SER A 109 -15.77 7.71 14.49
CA SER A 109 -14.65 6.79 14.68
C SER A 109 -13.79 7.14 15.89
N LEU A 110 -13.62 8.43 16.20
CA LEU A 110 -12.93 8.90 17.40
C LEU A 110 -13.70 8.53 18.67
N ASN A 111 -15.01 8.80 18.70
CA ASN A 111 -15.88 8.50 19.84
C ASN A 111 -15.99 7.00 20.10
N SER A 112 -16.18 6.20 19.05
CA SER A 112 -16.32 4.74 19.16
C SER A 112 -14.98 3.99 19.27
N LYS A 113 -13.86 4.68 19.04
CA LYS A 113 -12.51 4.10 18.89
C LYS A 113 -12.43 3.00 17.83
N LYS A 114 -13.31 3.03 16.83
CA LYS A 114 -13.38 2.06 15.73
C LYS A 114 -13.35 2.81 14.41
N LEU A 115 -12.40 2.43 13.56
CA LEU A 115 -12.22 3.01 12.25
C LEU A 115 -12.50 1.97 11.18
N LYS A 116 -13.24 2.37 10.15
CA LYS A 116 -13.42 1.59 8.94
C LYS A 116 -12.54 2.22 7.87
N ILE A 117 -11.58 1.46 7.35
CA ILE A 117 -10.77 1.89 6.21
C ILE A 117 -11.53 1.55 4.94
N GLU A 118 -11.99 2.58 4.24
CA GLU A 118 -12.70 2.49 2.96
C GLU A 118 -11.81 2.95 1.80
N GLN A 119 -10.97 3.95 2.04
CA GLN A 119 -9.98 4.45 1.10
C GLN A 119 -8.57 4.14 1.59
N LEU A 120 -7.67 3.79 0.68
CA LEU A 120 -6.23 3.71 0.96
C LEU A 120 -5.56 4.98 0.45
N PHE A 121 -4.63 5.52 1.23
CA PHE A 121 -3.79 6.62 0.81
C PHE A 121 -2.83 6.13 -0.27
N THR A 122 -2.12 5.02 0.03
CA THR A 122 -1.22 4.36 -0.92
C THR A 122 -2.02 3.38 -1.77
N ILE A 123 -2.11 3.64 -3.07
CA ILE A 123 -2.82 2.80 -4.04
C ILE A 123 -1.91 2.25 -5.13
N PHE A 124 -0.67 2.74 -5.22
CA PHE A 124 0.35 2.20 -6.10
C PHE A 124 1.54 1.64 -5.31
N SER A 125 2.09 0.55 -5.82
CA SER A 125 3.33 -0.05 -5.34
C SER A 125 4.38 -0.09 -6.44
N SER A 126 5.64 -0.23 -6.01
CA SER A 126 6.78 -0.37 -6.91
C SER A 126 6.61 -1.55 -7.87
N VAL A 127 7.01 -1.36 -9.10
CA VAL A 127 6.99 -2.39 -10.15
C VAL A 127 8.31 -3.16 -10.14
N GLN A 128 8.25 -4.48 -10.32
CA GLN A 128 9.46 -5.31 -10.36
C GLN A 128 10.36 -4.91 -11.55
N LYS A 129 11.68 -5.02 -11.36
CA LYS A 129 12.67 -4.61 -12.37
C LYS A 129 12.51 -5.34 -13.71
N SER A 130 12.17 -6.63 -13.70
CA SER A 130 11.87 -7.41 -14.91
C SER A 130 10.64 -6.85 -15.64
N THR A 131 9.54 -6.68 -14.91
CA THR A 131 8.28 -6.12 -15.41
C THR A 131 8.48 -4.72 -16.01
N LYS A 132 9.28 -3.84 -15.38
CA LYS A 132 9.62 -2.53 -15.98
C LYS A 132 10.29 -2.66 -17.34
N LYS A 133 11.22 -3.61 -17.50
CA LYS A 133 11.89 -3.85 -18.80
C LYS A 133 10.90 -4.31 -19.86
N ASP A 134 9.91 -5.11 -19.48
CA ASP A 134 8.86 -5.58 -20.38
C ASP A 134 7.97 -4.42 -20.87
N PHE A 135 7.60 -3.50 -19.97
CA PHE A 135 6.91 -2.25 -20.33
C PHE A 135 7.75 -1.38 -21.25
N LEU A 136 9.03 -1.13 -20.91
CA LEU A 136 9.93 -0.37 -21.77
C LEU A 136 10.05 -0.99 -23.16
N LYS A 137 10.17 -2.31 -23.26
CA LYS A 137 10.23 -3.04 -24.53
C LYS A 137 8.95 -2.88 -25.37
N ALA A 138 7.77 -2.81 -24.74
CA ALA A 138 6.52 -2.52 -25.45
C ALA A 138 6.45 -1.06 -25.93
N ILE A 139 6.88 -0.13 -25.09
CA ILE A 139 6.93 1.31 -25.38
C ILE A 139 7.88 1.58 -26.54
N ASP A 140 9.10 1.04 -26.49
CA ASP A 140 10.14 1.23 -27.53
C ASP A 140 9.73 0.66 -28.90
N LYS A 141 8.86 -0.37 -28.91
CA LYS A 141 8.29 -0.94 -30.14
C LYS A 141 7.08 -0.16 -30.67
N THR A 142 6.61 0.83 -29.92
CA THR A 142 5.45 1.64 -30.28
C THR A 142 5.91 2.98 -30.81
N ASN A 143 5.86 3.15 -32.13
CA ASN A 143 6.16 4.42 -32.77
C ASN A 143 5.14 5.49 -32.35
N GLY A 144 5.60 6.74 -32.20
CA GLY A 144 4.76 7.88 -31.83
C GLY A 144 4.78 8.24 -30.34
N ILE A 145 5.56 7.52 -29.52
CA ILE A 145 5.85 7.91 -28.14
C ILE A 145 7.14 8.73 -28.14
N ASN A 146 7.01 10.04 -27.88
CA ASN A 146 8.14 10.97 -27.85
C ASN A 146 8.95 10.84 -26.55
N ASN A 147 10.08 11.54 -26.47
CA ASN A 147 10.86 11.65 -25.24
C ASN A 147 10.07 12.49 -24.22
N GLN A 148 9.27 11.80 -23.41
CA GLN A 148 8.38 12.36 -22.40
C GLN A 148 8.48 11.55 -21.12
N ASP A 149 8.05 12.17 -20.02
CA ASP A 149 7.96 11.48 -18.73
C ASP A 149 6.86 10.41 -18.79
N ILE A 150 7.20 9.20 -18.36
CA ILE A 150 6.26 8.08 -18.30
C ILE A 150 6.26 7.54 -16.88
N TYR A 151 5.08 7.49 -16.25
CA TYR A 151 4.92 6.97 -14.90
C TYR A 151 4.25 5.59 -14.95
N ILE A 152 4.74 4.67 -14.11
CA ILE A 152 4.14 3.35 -13.93
C ILE A 152 3.90 3.04 -12.45
N GLY A 153 2.80 2.37 -12.16
CA GLY A 153 2.49 1.90 -10.82
C GLY A 153 1.70 0.61 -10.87
N LYS A 154 2.01 -0.33 -9.95
CA LYS A 154 1.15 -1.48 -9.72
C LYS A 154 0.03 -1.09 -8.78
N TYR A 155 -1.21 -1.10 -9.25
CA TYR A 155 -2.38 -0.78 -8.45
C TYR A 155 -2.65 -1.89 -7.44
N ILE A 156 -2.70 -1.53 -6.15
CA ILE A 156 -2.80 -2.51 -5.05
C ILE A 156 -4.21 -2.66 -4.48
N ASN A 157 -5.15 -1.80 -4.87
CA ASN A 157 -6.53 -1.88 -4.39
C ASN A 157 -7.42 -2.73 -5.33
N THR A 158 -6.88 -3.86 -5.77
CA THR A 158 -7.56 -4.86 -6.61
C THR A 158 -6.95 -6.23 -6.37
N GLU A 159 -7.71 -7.29 -6.63
CA GLU A 159 -7.23 -8.68 -6.54
C GLU A 159 -6.44 -9.09 -7.80
N ALA A 160 -6.68 -8.42 -8.93
CA ALA A 160 -5.99 -8.68 -10.18
C ALA A 160 -4.59 -8.04 -10.21
N THR A 161 -3.70 -8.59 -11.02
CA THR A 161 -2.45 -7.86 -11.35
C THR A 161 -2.80 -6.72 -12.29
N TYR A 162 -2.80 -5.49 -11.75
CA TYR A 162 -3.23 -4.30 -12.48
C TYR A 162 -2.13 -3.24 -12.46
N TYR A 163 -1.71 -2.76 -13.63
CA TYR A 163 -0.76 -1.67 -13.79
C TYR A 163 -1.43 -0.45 -14.40
N PHE A 164 -0.98 0.74 -14.00
CA PHE A 164 -1.30 1.99 -14.65
C PHE A 164 -0.04 2.52 -15.33
N LEU A 165 -0.18 2.98 -16.57
CA LEU A 165 0.81 3.79 -17.27
C LEU A 165 0.22 5.15 -17.60
N ALA A 166 0.90 6.20 -17.14
CA ALA A 166 0.56 7.57 -17.47
C ALA A 166 1.64 8.22 -18.33
N PHE A 167 1.21 8.95 -19.35
CA PHE A 167 2.04 9.66 -20.31
C PHE A 167 1.71 11.15 -20.25
N GLU A 168 2.69 12.03 -20.43
CA GLU A 168 2.43 13.48 -20.53
C GLU A 168 1.44 13.82 -21.65
N SER A 169 1.60 13.18 -22.80
CA SER A 169 0.61 13.20 -23.87
C SER A 169 0.65 11.92 -24.71
N ILE A 170 -0.53 11.39 -25.05
CA ILE A 170 -0.65 10.20 -25.87
C ILE A 170 -1.96 10.20 -26.66
N SER A 171 -1.87 10.09 -27.99
CA SER A 171 -3.07 9.97 -28.84
C SER A 171 -3.68 8.57 -28.79
N ASP A 172 -5.00 8.47 -28.97
CA ASP A 172 -5.73 7.19 -29.01
C ASP A 172 -5.14 6.15 -29.98
N GLU A 173 -4.67 6.59 -31.16
CA GLU A 173 -4.04 5.69 -32.14
C GLU A 173 -2.77 5.02 -31.57
N VAL A 174 -1.96 5.77 -30.82
CA VAL A 174 -0.74 5.29 -30.17
C VAL A 174 -1.11 4.39 -28.99
N VAL A 175 -2.16 4.71 -28.22
CA VAL A 175 -2.68 3.87 -27.14
C VAL A 175 -3.05 2.48 -27.66
N GLU A 176 -3.79 2.40 -28.77
CA GLU A 176 -4.19 1.11 -29.35
C GLU A 176 -3.00 0.29 -29.87
N LYS A 177 -2.02 0.95 -30.50
CA LYS A 177 -0.75 0.28 -30.89
C LYS A 177 0.01 -0.24 -29.67
N LEU A 178 0.07 0.55 -28.60
CA LEU A 178 0.73 0.17 -27.35
C LEU A 178 0.04 -1.02 -26.70
N LYS A 179 -1.30 -1.00 -26.57
CA LYS A 179 -2.09 -2.13 -26.05
C LYS A 179 -1.79 -3.41 -26.83
N LYS A 180 -1.71 -3.35 -28.15
CA LYS A 180 -1.37 -4.51 -29.00
C LYS A 180 0.05 -5.03 -28.73
N ASN A 181 1.01 -4.15 -28.47
CA ASN A 181 2.37 -4.56 -28.13
C ASN A 181 2.47 -5.13 -26.71
N LEU A 182 1.73 -4.57 -25.75
CA LEU A 182 1.67 -5.08 -24.38
C LEU A 182 1.05 -6.46 -24.30
N ARG A 183 -0.04 -6.73 -25.03
CA ARG A 183 -0.69 -8.06 -25.10
C ARG A 183 0.21 -9.17 -25.65
N LYS A 184 1.27 -8.83 -26.38
CA LYS A 184 2.26 -9.84 -26.84
C LYS A 184 3.27 -10.24 -25.76
N ILE A 185 3.37 -9.46 -24.70
CA ILE A 185 4.37 -9.62 -23.64
C ILE A 185 3.72 -10.08 -22.34
N PHE A 186 2.59 -9.48 -21.98
CA PHE A 186 1.87 -9.78 -20.76
C PHE A 186 0.76 -10.81 -21.00
N TYR A 187 0.52 -11.64 -19.99
CA TYR A 187 -0.60 -12.58 -19.98
C TYR A 187 -1.95 -11.85 -19.95
N ASP A 188 -3.00 -12.49 -20.46
CA ASP A 188 -4.35 -11.89 -20.58
C ASP A 188 -4.99 -11.48 -19.25
N HIS A 189 -4.57 -12.08 -18.13
CA HIS A 189 -5.06 -11.74 -16.79
C HIS A 189 -4.37 -10.50 -16.19
N VAL A 190 -3.37 -9.94 -16.87
CA VAL A 190 -2.71 -8.69 -16.46
C VAL A 190 -3.49 -7.53 -17.04
N LEU A 191 -4.11 -6.76 -16.16
CA LEU A 191 -4.81 -5.54 -16.54
C LEU A 191 -3.81 -4.39 -16.65
N ILE A 192 -3.94 -3.59 -17.70
CA ILE A 192 -3.06 -2.43 -17.93
C ILE A 192 -3.93 -1.28 -18.39
N GLU A 193 -3.96 -0.22 -17.57
CA GLU A 193 -4.59 1.05 -17.91
C GLU A 193 -3.55 1.99 -18.50
N ILE A 194 -3.90 2.64 -19.61
CA ILE A 194 -3.06 3.65 -20.26
C ILE A 194 -3.84 4.95 -20.26
N MET A 195 -3.22 6.01 -19.77
CA MET A 195 -3.86 7.31 -19.58
C MET A 195 -2.90 8.45 -19.93
N GLU A 196 -3.47 9.58 -20.33
CA GLU A 196 -2.77 10.87 -20.39
C GLU A 196 -2.80 11.52 -19.00
N ILE A 197 -1.71 12.17 -18.59
CA ILE A 197 -1.61 12.79 -17.26
C ILE A 197 -2.61 13.94 -17.18
N ASP A 198 -3.43 13.89 -16.14
CA ASP A 198 -4.37 14.93 -15.77
C ASP A 198 -3.99 15.32 -14.34
N LYS A 199 -3.63 16.58 -14.13
CA LYS A 199 -3.20 17.07 -12.82
C LYS A 199 -4.38 17.33 -11.88
N GLU A 200 -5.61 17.26 -12.39
CA GLU A 200 -6.83 17.41 -11.60
C GLU A 200 -7.35 16.05 -11.11
N ASP A 201 -6.95 14.95 -11.74
CA ASP A 201 -7.35 13.59 -11.34
C ASP A 201 -6.52 13.05 -10.16
N GLU A 202 -7.22 12.60 -9.11
CA GLU A 202 -6.61 12.09 -7.87
C GLU A 202 -5.74 10.84 -8.11
N ILE A 203 -6.15 9.94 -9.00
CA ILE A 203 -5.42 8.71 -9.32
C ILE A 203 -4.12 9.07 -10.04
N HIS A 204 -4.15 10.03 -10.96
CA HIS A 204 -2.97 10.46 -11.72
C HIS A 204 -1.96 11.13 -10.79
N LEU A 205 -2.41 12.02 -9.90
CA LEU A 205 -1.57 12.61 -8.86
C LEU A 205 -0.95 11.55 -7.94
N LYS A 206 -1.75 10.54 -7.53
CA LYS A 206 -1.24 9.42 -6.71
C LYS A 206 -0.22 8.58 -7.48
N LEU A 207 -0.43 8.32 -8.76
CA LEU A 207 0.50 7.57 -9.60
C LEU A 207 1.83 8.32 -9.76
N MET A 208 1.79 9.63 -9.98
CA MET A 208 3.01 10.44 -10.09
C MET A 208 3.80 10.47 -8.78
N ASN A 209 3.11 10.51 -7.62
CA ASN A 209 3.74 10.58 -6.31
C ASN A 209 4.19 9.22 -5.75
N GLN A 210 3.46 8.14 -6.04
CA GLN A 210 3.67 6.80 -5.45
C GLN A 210 4.23 5.78 -6.44
N GLY A 211 4.02 6.02 -7.73
CA GLY A 211 4.56 5.20 -8.81
C GLY A 211 6.01 5.53 -9.11
N GLU A 212 6.47 5.05 -10.25
CA GLU A 212 7.86 5.12 -10.64
C GLU A 212 7.97 5.69 -12.05
N LYS A 213 8.92 6.62 -12.24
CA LYS A 213 9.26 7.14 -13.55
C LYS A 213 10.04 6.10 -14.36
N LEU A 214 9.57 5.78 -15.57
CA LEU A 214 10.16 4.81 -16.50
C LEU A 214 11.17 5.45 -17.46
N LYS A 215 10.84 6.65 -17.96
CA LYS A 215 11.67 7.52 -18.78
C LYS A 215 11.47 8.95 -18.29
#